data_AF-A0A8C9UIC4-F1
#
_entry.id   AF-A0A8C9UIC4-F1
#
_cell.length_a   1.000
_cell.length_b   1.000
_cell.length_c   1.000
_cell.angle_alpha   90.00
_cell.angle_beta   90.00
_cell.angle_gamma   90.00
#
_symmetry.space_group_name_H-M   'P 1'
#
loop_
_entity.id
_entity.type
_entity.pdbx_description
1 polymer ?
#
loop_
_entity_poly.entity_id
_entity_poly.type
_entity_poly.pdbx_seq_one_letter_code
_entity_poly.pdbx_strand_id
1 'polypeptide(L)'
;DHSWLSTVQTAAVLPVLTSPDFLSQANDFVRANACSKLTVIAEQIRHLQEQARKVLDEANRDADLNHVACNLVKKPGNVYYMYRRESGQRYFSILSPQEWRTTPHEFLGAYKLQHDMSWTPFEDIERRDAEITVLEKLLNQQAALPLCMEPNFQGLTKSHK
;
A
#
# COMPACT_ATOMS: atom_id res chain seq x y z
N ASP A 1 15.67 -16.83 -86.78
CA ASP A 1 16.25 -15.55 -86.30
C ASP A 1 15.60 -15.08 -85.02
N HIS A 2 16.48 -14.89 -84.05
CA HIS A 2 16.21 -14.70 -82.63
C HIS A 2 15.91 -13.22 -82.36
N SER A 3 14.70 -12.86 -81.89
CA SER A 3 14.40 -11.45 -81.61
C SER A 3 13.23 -11.21 -80.64
N TRP A 4 13.00 -12.08 -79.64
CA TRP A 4 12.05 -11.75 -78.55
C TRP A 4 12.54 -12.10 -77.14
N LEU A 5 13.77 -12.62 -76.98
CA LEU A 5 14.39 -12.78 -75.66
C LEU A 5 15.22 -11.53 -75.31
N SER A 6 14.56 -10.38 -75.24
CA SER A 6 15.14 -9.20 -74.62
C SER A 6 14.23 -8.76 -73.48
N THR A 7 14.83 -8.71 -72.29
CA THR A 7 14.33 -8.00 -71.12
C THR A 7 13.20 -8.71 -70.35
N VAL A 8 13.52 -9.89 -69.78
CA VAL A 8 13.04 -10.15 -68.42
C VAL A 8 13.96 -9.35 -67.50
N GLN A 9 13.64 -8.07 -67.34
CA GLN A 9 14.24 -7.21 -66.32
C GLN A 9 14.07 -7.94 -65.00
N THR A 10 15.18 -8.38 -64.42
CA THR A 10 15.26 -8.77 -63.03
C THR A 10 15.05 -7.52 -62.18
N ALA A 11 13.80 -7.12 -61.99
CA ALA A 11 13.37 -6.04 -61.11
C ALA A 11 11.96 -6.40 -60.65
N ALA A 12 11.65 -6.58 -59.37
CA ALA A 12 12.30 -6.10 -58.18
C ALA A 12 12.41 -7.24 -57.16
N VAL A 13 13.64 -7.53 -56.75
CA VAL A 13 13.87 -7.97 -55.37
C VAL A 13 13.25 -6.88 -54.51
N LEU A 14 12.15 -7.19 -53.82
CA LEU A 14 11.46 -6.31 -52.88
C LEU A 14 12.50 -5.53 -52.05
N PRO A 15 12.73 -4.22 -52.28
CA PRO A 15 13.73 -3.49 -51.53
C PRO A 15 13.04 -2.83 -50.33
N VAL A 16 12.24 -3.56 -49.55
CA VAL A 16 11.56 -2.96 -48.39
C VAL A 16 11.32 -4.00 -47.33
N LEU A 17 12.36 -4.56 -46.72
CA LEU A 17 12.23 -5.16 -45.39
C LEU A 17 13.42 -4.73 -44.55
N THR A 18 13.21 -3.58 -43.90
CA THR A 18 13.94 -3.04 -42.75
C THR A 18 15.41 -2.68 -42.99
N SER A 19 15.70 -1.38 -43.12
CA SER A 19 17.10 -0.93 -43.00
C SER A 19 17.63 -1.30 -41.61
N PRO A 20 18.95 -1.54 -41.47
CA PRO A 20 19.58 -1.81 -40.18
C PRO A 20 19.24 -0.73 -39.14
N ASP A 21 19.12 0.52 -39.58
CA ASP A 21 18.77 1.66 -38.73
C ASP A 21 17.35 1.55 -38.16
N PHE A 22 16.39 1.10 -38.97
CA PHE A 22 15.01 0.88 -38.51
C PHE A 22 14.92 -0.25 -37.48
N LEU A 23 15.60 -1.37 -37.73
CA LEU A 23 15.63 -2.49 -36.77
C LEU A 23 16.27 -2.08 -35.44
N SER A 24 17.38 -1.36 -35.50
CA SER A 24 18.06 -0.84 -34.31
C SER A 24 17.13 0.08 -33.51
N GLN A 25 16.50 1.04 -34.18
CA GLN A 25 15.59 1.99 -33.55
C GLN A 25 14.37 1.30 -32.93
N ALA A 26 13.77 0.33 -33.63
CA ALA A 26 12.66 -0.45 -33.09
C ALA A 26 13.06 -1.24 -31.83
N ASN A 27 14.26 -1.83 -31.81
CA ASN A 27 14.77 -2.54 -30.65
C ASN A 27 15.03 -1.61 -29.45
N ASP A 28 15.52 -0.39 -29.70
CA ASP A 28 15.71 0.63 -28.67
C ASP A 28 14.38 1.04 -28.03
N PHE A 29 13.31 1.21 -28.83
CA PHE A 29 11.97 1.47 -28.31
C PHE A 29 11.43 0.31 -27.47
N VAL A 30 11.62 -0.94 -27.90
CA VAL A 30 11.20 -2.12 -27.13
C VAL A 30 11.94 -2.17 -25.80
N ARG A 31 13.25 -1.90 -25.79
CA ARG A 31 14.05 -1.85 -24.57
C ARG A 31 13.60 -0.73 -23.64
N ALA A 32 13.41 0.48 -24.14
CA ALA A 32 12.95 1.61 -23.35
C ALA A 32 11.58 1.32 -22.71
N ASN A 33 10.65 0.71 -23.46
CA ASN A 33 9.34 0.31 -22.96
C ASN A 33 9.45 -0.78 -21.88
N ALA A 34 10.29 -1.79 -22.10
CA ALA A 34 10.55 -2.83 -21.11
C ALA A 34 11.14 -2.25 -19.82
N CYS A 35 12.13 -1.36 -19.91
CA CYS A 35 12.71 -0.67 -18.77
C CYS A 35 11.65 0.14 -18.02
N SER A 36 10.82 0.92 -18.71
CA SER A 36 9.74 1.70 -18.09
C SER A 36 8.77 0.81 -17.29
N LYS A 37 8.33 -0.31 -17.88
CA LYS A 37 7.44 -1.27 -17.20
C LYS A 37 8.11 -1.93 -15.98
N LEU A 38 9.38 -2.30 -16.09
CA LEU A 38 10.13 -2.88 -14.98
C LEU A 38 10.33 -1.87 -13.84
N THR A 39 10.51 -0.59 -14.14
CA THR A 39 10.56 0.47 -13.12
C THR A 39 9.27 0.54 -12.32
N VAL A 40 8.10 0.52 -12.99
CA VAL A 40 6.79 0.51 -12.30
C VAL A 40 6.65 -0.72 -11.41
N ILE A 41 7.02 -1.90 -11.89
CA ILE A 41 6.98 -3.14 -11.10
C ILE A 41 7.90 -3.04 -9.88
N ALA A 42 9.11 -2.52 -10.04
CA ALA A 42 10.06 -2.34 -8.95
C ALA A 42 9.52 -1.38 -7.88
N GLU A 43 8.86 -0.29 -8.28
CA GLU A 43 8.21 0.64 -7.35
C GLU A 43 7.06 -0.02 -6.58
N GLN A 44 6.25 -0.84 -7.26
CA GLN A 44 5.17 -1.60 -6.62
C GLN A 44 5.72 -2.61 -5.60
N ILE A 45 6.78 -3.35 -5.95
CA ILE A 45 7.46 -4.27 -5.03
C ILE A 45 7.96 -3.53 -3.80
N ARG A 46 8.62 -2.38 -3.99
CA ARG A 46 9.11 -1.54 -2.88
C ARG A 46 7.97 -1.08 -1.97
N HIS A 47 6.84 -0.68 -2.56
CA HIS A 47 5.67 -0.30 -1.79
C HIS A 47 5.14 -1.47 -0.95
N LEU A 48 4.98 -2.66 -1.55
CA LEU A 48 4.52 -3.87 -0.85
C LEU A 48 5.47 -4.28 0.29
N GLN A 49 6.78 -4.19 0.08
CA GLN A 49 7.78 -4.44 1.12
C GLN A 49 7.63 -3.50 2.31
N GLU A 50 7.41 -2.20 2.05
CA GLU A 50 7.20 -1.22 3.10
C GLU A 50 5.86 -1.45 3.84
N GLN A 51 4.80 -1.84 3.13
CA GLN A 51 3.53 -2.23 3.77
C GLN A 51 3.73 -3.44 4.69
N ALA A 52 4.43 -4.48 4.22
CA ALA A 52 4.71 -5.67 5.03
C ALA A 52 5.52 -5.33 6.28
N ARG A 53 6.54 -4.47 6.15
CA ARG A 53 7.33 -3.97 7.28
C ARG A 53 6.46 -3.29 8.34
N LYS A 54 5.57 -2.39 7.91
CA LYS A 54 4.64 -1.69 8.81
C LYS A 54 3.70 -2.65 9.56
N VAL A 55 3.13 -3.64 8.86
CA VAL A 55 2.27 -4.65 9.48
C VAL A 55 3.01 -5.42 10.58
N LEU A 56 4.28 -5.80 10.33
CA LEU A 56 5.10 -6.49 11.33
C LEU A 56 5.44 -5.59 12.53
N ASP A 57 5.79 -4.32 12.29
CA ASP A 57 6.07 -3.36 13.35
C ASP A 57 4.83 -3.12 14.23
N GLU A 58 3.66 -2.97 13.60
CA GLU A 58 2.37 -2.82 14.29
C GLU A 58 2.03 -4.05 15.12
N ALA A 59 2.15 -5.25 14.57
CA ALA A 59 1.90 -6.50 15.28
C ALA A 59 2.84 -6.68 16.49
N ASN A 60 4.12 -6.38 16.32
CA ASN A 60 5.10 -6.45 17.41
C ASN A 60 4.79 -5.43 18.52
N ARG A 61 4.45 -4.19 18.15
CA ARG A 61 4.04 -3.14 19.09
C ARG A 61 2.78 -3.54 19.84
N ASP A 62 1.76 -4.03 19.14
CA ASP A 62 0.49 -4.44 19.75
C ASP A 62 0.69 -5.62 20.71
N ALA A 63 1.53 -6.60 20.35
CA ALA A 63 1.91 -7.69 21.24
C ALA A 63 2.62 -7.17 22.51
N ASP A 64 3.60 -6.28 22.37
CA ASP A 64 4.30 -5.67 23.51
C ASP A 64 3.32 -4.93 24.44
N LEU A 65 2.45 -4.09 23.89
CA LEU A 65 1.43 -3.35 24.67
C LEU A 65 0.42 -4.29 25.33
N ASN A 66 0.01 -5.37 24.65
CA ASN A 66 -0.85 -6.39 25.26
C ASN A 66 -0.20 -7.03 26.49
N HIS A 67 1.13 -7.22 26.49
CA HIS A 67 1.88 -7.77 27.60
C HIS A 67 2.25 -6.77 28.71
N VAL A 68 2.13 -5.45 28.48
CA VAL A 68 2.38 -4.44 29.53
C VAL A 68 1.50 -4.70 30.75
N ALA A 69 2.10 -4.64 31.94
CA ALA A 69 1.42 -4.91 33.20
C ALA A 69 0.22 -3.97 33.40
N CYS A 70 -0.89 -4.50 33.90
CA CYS A 70 -2.06 -3.70 34.23
C CYS A 70 -2.76 -4.32 35.43
N ASN A 71 -3.12 -3.49 36.41
CA ASN A 71 -3.81 -3.94 37.63
C ASN A 71 -5.29 -4.28 37.39
N LEU A 72 -5.77 -4.04 36.18
CA LEU A 72 -7.16 -4.17 35.78
C LEU A 72 -7.23 -4.89 34.44
N VAL A 73 -8.37 -5.52 34.18
CA VAL A 73 -8.61 -6.20 32.90
C VAL A 73 -8.69 -5.14 31.81
N LYS A 74 -7.87 -5.31 30.77
CA LYS A 74 -7.90 -4.46 29.58
C LYS A 74 -9.21 -4.71 28.84
N LYS A 75 -9.95 -3.64 28.56
CA LYS A 75 -11.26 -3.66 27.91
C LYS A 75 -11.19 -2.80 26.64
N PRO A 76 -11.60 -3.32 25.48
CA PRO A 76 -11.72 -2.53 24.27
C PRO A 76 -12.57 -1.28 24.43
N GLY A 77 -12.26 -0.24 23.67
CA GLY A 77 -12.90 1.07 23.71
C GLY A 77 -12.29 2.04 24.72
N ASN A 78 -11.52 1.54 25.69
CA ASN A 78 -10.92 2.38 26.73
C ASN A 78 -9.54 2.93 26.32
N VAL A 79 -9.23 4.10 26.85
CA VAL A 79 -7.90 4.71 26.80
C VAL A 79 -7.12 4.29 28.04
N TYR A 80 -5.87 3.89 27.81
CA TYR A 80 -4.91 3.50 28.83
C TYR A 80 -3.68 4.41 28.75
N TYR A 81 -3.23 4.83 29.92
CA TYR A 81 -2.06 5.70 30.10
C TYR A 81 -0.90 4.86 30.62
N MET A 82 0.20 4.85 29.89
CA MET A 82 1.39 4.06 30.20
C MET A 82 2.38 4.89 31.03
N TYR A 83 2.89 4.26 32.08
CA TYR A 83 3.89 4.86 32.96
C TYR A 83 5.06 3.90 33.18
N ARG A 84 6.20 4.45 33.63
CA ARG A 84 7.41 3.69 33.99
C ARG A 84 7.74 3.84 35.46
N ARG A 85 7.80 2.72 36.19
CA ARG A 85 8.29 2.69 37.57
C ARG A 85 9.78 2.98 37.65
N GLU A 86 10.27 3.35 38.83
CA GLU A 86 11.71 3.48 39.09
C GLU A 86 12.49 2.20 38.79
N SER A 87 11.85 1.03 38.93
CA SER A 87 12.42 -0.28 38.54
C SER A 87 12.57 -0.49 37.03
N GLY A 88 12.07 0.44 36.20
CA GLY A 88 12.02 0.33 34.75
C GLY A 88 10.79 -0.40 34.21
N GLN A 89 9.97 -1.02 35.08
CA GLN A 89 8.77 -1.74 34.65
C GLN A 89 7.71 -0.79 34.10
N ARG A 90 7.23 -1.08 32.89
CA ARG A 90 6.09 -0.38 32.26
C ARG A 90 4.77 -0.94 32.77
N TYR A 91 3.82 -0.06 33.03
CA TYR A 91 2.46 -0.46 33.40
C TYR A 91 1.40 0.52 32.86
N PHE A 92 0.18 0.02 32.68
CA PHE A 92 -0.99 0.81 32.28
C PHE A 92 -1.87 1.20 33.48
N SER A 93 -2.42 2.41 33.40
CA SER A 93 -3.49 2.95 34.27
C SER A 93 -4.64 3.50 33.42
N ILE A 94 -5.83 3.61 34.00
CA ILE A 94 -6.95 4.36 33.39
C ILE A 94 -6.81 5.88 33.64
N LEU A 95 -6.04 6.27 34.66
CA LEU A 95 -5.86 7.69 35.01
C LEU A 95 -4.78 8.35 34.15
N SER A 96 -5.13 9.48 33.55
CA SER A 96 -4.23 10.39 32.83
C SER A 96 -3.28 11.14 33.77
N PRO A 97 -2.14 11.66 33.28
CA PRO A 97 -1.20 12.45 34.08
C PRO A 97 -1.86 13.60 34.85
N GLN A 98 -2.91 14.20 34.28
CA GLN A 98 -3.65 15.34 34.82
C GLN A 98 -4.66 14.93 35.92
N GLU A 99 -5.18 13.69 35.87
CA GLU A 99 -6.09 13.17 36.88
C GLU A 99 -5.37 12.67 38.14
N TRP A 100 -4.06 12.43 38.04
CA TRP A 100 -3.24 12.15 39.21
C TRP A 100 -3.10 13.41 40.07
N ARG A 101 -3.47 13.30 41.36
CA ARG A 101 -3.17 14.35 42.36
C ARG A 101 -1.66 14.61 42.46
N THR A 102 -0.87 13.56 42.32
CA THR A 102 0.59 13.59 42.21
C THR A 102 0.96 12.47 41.26
N THR A 103 1.55 12.79 40.11
CA THR A 103 1.91 11.79 39.11
C THR A 103 2.98 10.87 39.70
N PRO A 104 2.69 9.58 39.90
CA PRO A 104 3.57 8.72 40.69
C PRO A 104 4.84 8.33 39.93
N HIS A 105 4.82 8.38 38.60
CA HIS A 105 5.83 7.76 37.73
C HIS A 105 5.93 8.51 36.39
N GLU A 106 7.03 8.31 35.66
CA GLU A 106 7.27 8.88 34.33
C GLU A 106 6.15 8.47 33.37
N PHE A 107 5.52 9.44 32.69
CA PHE A 107 4.51 9.20 31.67
C PHE A 107 5.17 8.87 30.33
N LEU A 108 4.77 7.78 29.69
CA LEU A 108 5.33 7.32 28.43
C LEU A 108 4.42 7.53 27.22
N GLY A 109 3.11 7.61 27.42
CA GLY A 109 2.15 7.76 26.34
C GLY A 109 0.75 7.24 26.70
N ALA A 110 -0.20 7.53 25.83
CA ALA A 110 -1.59 7.09 25.97
C ALA A 110 -2.04 6.33 24.72
N TYR A 111 -2.83 5.28 24.91
CA TYR A 111 -3.26 4.39 23.84
C TYR A 111 -4.69 3.92 24.06
N LYS A 112 -5.49 3.89 23.01
CA LYS A 112 -6.82 3.26 23.01
C LYS A 112 -6.70 1.81 22.59
N LEU A 113 -7.25 0.90 23.40
CA LEU A 113 -7.41 -0.49 23.01
C LEU A 113 -8.63 -0.62 22.09
N GLN A 114 -8.42 -1.07 20.86
CA GLN A 114 -9.48 -1.22 19.87
C GLN A 114 -10.20 -2.56 20.02
N HIS A 115 -11.36 -2.69 19.36
CA HIS A 115 -12.19 -3.91 19.40
C HIS A 115 -11.53 -5.13 18.76
N ASP A 116 -10.59 -4.92 17.84
CA ASP A 116 -9.76 -5.96 17.22
C ASP A 116 -8.50 -6.29 18.05
N MET A 117 -8.38 -5.76 19.27
CA MET A 117 -7.23 -5.88 20.17
C MET A 117 -5.95 -5.20 19.69
N SER A 118 -6.03 -4.35 18.65
CA SER A 118 -4.94 -3.44 18.27
C SER A 118 -4.89 -2.22 19.19
N TRP A 119 -3.75 -1.54 19.21
CA TRP A 119 -3.57 -0.32 20.02
C TRP A 119 -3.38 0.90 19.14
N THR A 120 -4.18 1.93 19.37
CA THR A 120 -4.05 3.22 18.68
C THR A 120 -3.44 4.26 19.62
N PRO A 121 -2.33 4.93 19.24
CA PRO A 121 -1.79 6.07 19.98
C PRO A 121 -2.84 7.17 20.17
N PHE A 122 -2.78 7.90 21.28
CA PHE A 122 -3.80 8.90 21.63
C PHE A 122 -4.01 9.97 20.55
N GLU A 123 -2.92 10.46 19.97
CA GLU A 123 -2.92 11.42 18.86
C GLU A 123 -3.63 10.93 17.58
N ASP A 124 -3.72 9.61 17.40
CA ASP A 124 -4.32 8.99 16.22
C ASP A 124 -5.76 8.52 16.43
N ILE A 125 -6.30 8.60 17.67
CA ILE A 125 -7.62 8.06 17.99
C ILE A 125 -8.71 8.69 17.11
N GLU A 126 -8.76 10.02 17.05
CA GLU A 126 -9.82 10.73 16.30
C GLU A 126 -9.80 10.40 14.82
N ARG A 127 -8.60 10.42 14.23
CA ARG A 127 -8.39 10.07 12.82
C ARG A 127 -8.86 8.65 12.54
N ARG A 128 -8.44 7.68 13.36
CA ARG A 128 -8.77 6.27 13.16
C ARG A 128 -10.25 5.97 13.42
N ASP A 129 -10.86 6.59 14.43
CA ASP A 129 -12.30 6.46 14.68
C ASP A 129 -13.12 7.05 13.51
N ALA A 130 -12.68 8.16 12.91
CA ALA A 130 -13.31 8.74 11.72
C ALA A 130 -13.17 7.83 10.49
N GLU A 131 -12.00 7.24 10.26
CA GLU A 131 -11.74 6.26 9.19
C GLU A 131 -12.66 5.03 9.34
N ILE A 132 -12.75 4.47 10.55
CA ILE A 132 -13.64 3.33 10.86
C ILE A 132 -15.10 3.70 10.60
N THR A 133 -15.53 4.89 11.04
CA THR A 133 -16.90 5.38 10.81
C THR A 133 -17.24 5.47 9.31
N VAL A 134 -16.29 5.93 8.48
CA VAL A 134 -16.47 5.96 7.03
C VAL A 134 -16.56 4.56 6.45
N LEU A 135 -15.69 3.64 6.89
CA LEU A 135 -15.69 2.24 6.43
C LEU A 135 -16.99 1.52 6.80
N GLU A 136 -17.48 1.68 8.02
CA GLU A 136 -18.76 1.11 8.47
C GLU A 136 -19.93 1.61 7.62
N LYS A 137 -19.95 2.90 7.27
CA LYS A 137 -20.96 3.44 6.34
C LYS A 137 -20.90 2.76 4.98
N LEU A 138 -19.71 2.53 4.43
CA LEU A 138 -19.53 1.84 3.15
C LEU A 138 -19.98 0.38 3.21
N LEU A 139 -19.64 -0.34 4.28
CA LEU A 139 -20.06 -1.72 4.50
C LEU A 139 -21.58 -1.85 4.62
N ASN A 140 -22.19 -0.95 5.40
CA ASN A 140 -23.64 -0.92 5.61
C ASN A 140 -24.42 -0.49 4.36
N GLN A 141 -23.79 0.26 3.46
CA GLN A 141 -24.41 0.67 2.19
C GLN A 141 -24.54 -0.47 1.18
N GLN A 142 -23.92 -1.64 1.42
CA GLN A 142 -23.96 -2.78 0.50
C GLN A 142 -23.82 -2.30 -0.96
N ALA A 143 -22.77 -1.51 -1.22
CA ALA A 143 -22.30 -1.34 -2.58
C ALA A 143 -21.87 -2.74 -3.01
N ALA A 144 -22.75 -3.47 -3.68
CA ALA A 144 -22.37 -4.58 -4.52
C ALA A 144 -21.24 -4.03 -5.38
N LEU A 145 -20.00 -4.33 -5.03
CA LEU A 145 -18.90 -4.15 -5.96
C LEU A 145 -19.36 -4.93 -7.18
N PRO A 146 -19.54 -4.29 -8.35
CA PRO A 146 -19.82 -5.07 -9.55
C PRO A 146 -18.74 -6.16 -9.59
N LEU A 147 -19.16 -7.41 -9.76
CA LEU A 147 -18.28 -8.56 -9.94
C LEU A 147 -17.41 -8.27 -11.17
N CYS A 148 -16.32 -7.55 -10.95
CA CYS A 148 -15.40 -7.16 -11.99
C CYS A 148 -14.40 -8.31 -12.09
N MET A 149 -14.89 -9.40 -12.68
CA MET A 149 -14.09 -10.56 -13.04
C MET A 149 -13.20 -10.26 -14.26
N GLU A 150 -13.33 -9.08 -14.87
CA GLU A 150 -12.55 -8.66 -16.04
C GLU A 150 -12.00 -7.24 -15.88
N PRO A 151 -10.76 -6.97 -16.34
CA PRO A 151 -10.19 -5.62 -16.35
C PRO A 151 -11.06 -4.65 -17.16
N ASN A 152 -11.53 -3.58 -16.51
CA ASN A 152 -12.34 -2.55 -17.13
C ASN A 152 -11.49 -1.66 -18.08
N PHE A 153 -11.51 -1.95 -19.38
CA PHE A 153 -10.87 -1.14 -20.43
C PHE A 153 -11.77 -0.03 -21.01
N GLN A 154 -12.94 0.28 -20.41
CA GLN A 154 -13.91 1.25 -20.95
C GLN A 154 -13.38 2.68 -21.08
N GLY A 155 -12.26 3.01 -20.41
CA GLY A 155 -11.56 4.29 -20.57
C GLY A 155 -10.76 4.42 -21.89
N LEU A 156 -10.45 3.31 -22.57
CA LEU A 156 -9.59 3.29 -23.77
C LEU A 156 -10.36 3.42 -25.09
N THR A 157 -11.69 3.30 -25.08
CA THR A 157 -12.52 3.32 -26.30
C THR A 157 -13.19 4.67 -26.58
N LYS A 158 -13.02 5.68 -25.69
CA LYS A 158 -13.50 7.04 -25.97
C LYS A 158 -12.54 7.76 -26.92
N SER A 159 -12.58 7.36 -28.20
CA SER A 159 -12.02 8.15 -29.28
C SER A 159 -12.70 9.53 -29.25
N HIS A 160 -11.94 10.56 -28.89
CA HIS A 160 -12.36 11.95 -29.07
C HIS A 160 -12.58 12.15 -30.57
N LYS A 161 -13.78 12.61 -30.92
CA LYS A 161 -14.13 13.03 -32.28
C LYS A 161 -13.97 14.54 -32.38
#